data_AF-A0A1G5CTF4-F1
#
_entry.id   AF-A0A1G5CTF4-F1
#
_cell.length_a   1.000
_cell.length_b   1.000
_cell.length_c   1.000
_cell.angle_alpha   90.00
_cell.angle_beta   90.00
_cell.angle_gamma   90.00
#
_symmetry.space_group_name_H-M   'P 1'
#
loop_
_entity.id
_entity.type
_entity.pdbx_description
1 polymer ?
#
loop_
_entity_poly.entity_id
_entity_poly.type
_entity_poly.pdbx_seq_one_letter_code
_entity_poly.pdbx_strand_id
1 'polypeptide(L)' 'MKNRNITGIVVAIIYCIVLFIFLTDSPSGEAPNNPRWIYLLLPLGAIAITSLFDYVIKFDFFRVKK' A
#
# COMPACT_ATOMS: atom_id res chain seq x y z
N MET A 1 -4.94 -3.81 21.93
CA MET A 1 -4.39 -3.44 20.60
C MET A 1 -4.59 -4.62 19.66
N LYS A 2 -5.25 -4.44 18.50
CA LYS A 2 -5.47 -5.52 17.54
C LYS A 2 -4.11 -5.94 16.97
N ASN A 3 -3.74 -7.21 17.06
CA ASN A 3 -2.56 -7.75 16.38
C ASN A 3 -2.76 -7.60 14.88
N ARG A 4 -2.12 -6.58 14.29
CA ARG A 4 -2.09 -6.39 12.85
C ARG A 4 -0.96 -7.20 12.25
N ASN A 5 -1.16 -7.66 11.04
CA ASN A 5 -0.17 -8.41 10.29
C ASN A 5 0.94 -7.45 9.82
N ILE A 6 2.14 -7.62 10.36
CA ILE A 6 3.27 -6.73 10.08
C ILE A 6 3.69 -6.87 8.61
N THR A 7 3.71 -8.08 8.07
CA THR A 7 3.96 -8.30 6.63
C THR A 7 2.96 -7.52 5.76
N GLY A 8 1.67 -7.57 6.10
CA GLY A 8 0.65 -6.81 5.38
C GLY A 8 0.88 -5.30 5.40
N ILE A 9 1.31 -4.76 6.55
CA ILE A 9 1.67 -3.34 6.67
C ILE A 9 2.87 -3.00 5.78
N VAL A 10 3.93 -3.81 5.81
CA VAL A 10 5.14 -3.58 4.99
C VAL A 10 4.80 -3.61 3.51
N VAL A 11 3.98 -4.58 3.06
CA VAL A 11 3.54 -4.66 1.67
C VAL A 11 2.68 -3.45 1.28
N ALA A 12 1.80 -2.98 2.17
CA ALA A 12 0.99 -1.78 1.91
C ALA A 12 1.85 -0.52 1.77
N ILE A 13 2.93 -0.39 2.57
CA ILE A 13 3.89 0.72 2.44
C ILE A 13 4.61 0.66 1.09
N ILE A 14 5.11 -0.52 0.70
CA ILE A 14 5.77 -0.71 -0.60
C ILE A 14 4.81 -0.35 -1.74
N TYR A 15 3.57 -0.82 -1.67
CA TYR A 15 2.52 -0.47 -2.63
C TYR A 15 2.34 1.04 -2.74
N CYS A 16 2.23 1.76 -1.63
CA CYS A 16 2.06 3.21 -1.64
C CYS A 16 3.24 3.93 -2.29
N ILE A 17 4.48 3.51 -1.99
CA ILE A 17 5.69 4.12 -2.58
C ILE A 17 5.73 3.90 -4.09
N VAL A 18 5.51 2.67 -4.54
CA VAL A 18 5.53 2.32 -5.97
C VAL A 18 4.43 3.06 -6.72
N LEU A 19 3.20 3.06 -6.20
CA LEU A 19 2.09 3.77 -6.82
C LEU A 19 2.34 5.28 -6.86
N PHE A 20 2.89 5.85 -5.79
CA PHE A 20 3.24 7.27 -5.77
C PHE A 20 4.23 7.62 -6.88
N ILE A 21 5.30 6.82 -7.05
CA ILE A 21 6.27 7.01 -8.14
C ILE A 21 5.56 7.04 -9.49
N PHE A 22 4.71 6.05 -9.78
CA PHE A 22 3.93 6.00 -11.02
C PHE A 22 3.01 7.21 -11.20
N LEU A 23 2.37 7.68 -10.13
CA LEU A 23 1.47 8.84 -10.18
C LEU A 23 2.19 10.18 -10.27
N THR A 24 3.49 10.21 -9.98
CA THR A 24 4.33 11.41 -10.10
C THR A 24 5.25 11.38 -11.30
N ASP A 25 5.34 10.26 -12.00
CA ASP A 25 6.12 10.16 -13.23
C ASP A 25 5.46 11.02 -14.31
N SER A 26 6.24 11.96 -14.82
CA SER A 26 5.77 12.99 -15.75
C SER A 26 6.95 13.47 -16.61
N PRO A 27 6.72 13.85 -17.88
CA PRO A 27 7.77 14.41 -18.73
C PRO A 27 8.48 15.60 -18.06
N SER A 28 9.78 15.74 -18.33
CA SER A 28 10.61 16.81 -17.79
C SER A 28 10.01 18.19 -18.07
N GLY A 29 9.67 18.92 -17.00
CA GLY A 29 9.10 20.26 -17.09
C GLY A 29 7.57 20.32 -16.99
N GLU A 30 6.87 19.18 -16.97
CA GLU A 30 5.43 19.11 -16.78
C GLU A 30 5.07 18.52 -15.41
N ALA A 31 4.07 19.10 -14.74
CA ALA A 31 3.51 18.52 -13.53
C ALA A 31 2.67 17.28 -13.88
N PRO A 32 2.63 16.25 -13.01
CA PRO A 32 1.80 15.08 -13.23
C PRO A 32 0.33 15.47 -13.41
N ASN A 33 -0.25 15.16 -14.57
CA ASN A 33 -1.62 15.54 -14.92
C ASN A 33 -2.59 14.35 -14.84
N ASN A 34 -2.66 13.74 -13.65
CA ASN A 34 -3.55 12.62 -13.39
C ASN A 34 -4.91 13.12 -12.88
N PRO A 35 -6.03 12.50 -13.29
CA PRO A 35 -7.34 12.75 -12.68
C PRO A 35 -7.27 12.61 -11.14
N ARG A 36 -7.78 13.61 -10.42
CA ARG A 36 -7.64 13.70 -8.94
C ARG A 36 -8.17 12.47 -8.19
N TRP A 37 -9.13 11.74 -8.76
CA TRP A 37 -9.69 10.55 -8.14
C TRP A 37 -8.71 9.36 -8.12
N ILE A 38 -7.73 9.32 -9.02
CA ILE A 38 -6.75 8.22 -9.08
C ILE A 38 -5.91 8.17 -7.80
N TYR A 39 -5.65 9.32 -7.16
CA TYR A 39 -4.95 9.38 -5.88
C TYR A 39 -5.71 8.67 -4.75
N LEU A 40 -7.01 8.39 -4.89
CA LEU A 40 -7.75 7.56 -3.93
C LEU A 40 -7.30 6.10 -3.93
N LEU A 41 -6.63 5.63 -4.99
CA LEU A 41 -6.07 4.27 -5.05
C LEU A 41 -4.97 4.04 -3.99
N LEU A 42 -4.28 5.09 -3.55
CA LEU A 42 -3.29 5.01 -2.47
C LEU A 42 -3.92 4.51 -1.15
N PRO A 43 -4.88 5.23 -0.53
CA PRO A 43 -5.50 4.76 0.70
C PRO A 43 -6.36 3.50 0.47
N LEU A 44 -7.07 3.39 -0.66
CA LEU A 44 -7.92 2.22 -0.92
C LEU A 44 -7.11 0.93 -1.06
N GLY A 45 -6.01 0.97 -1.81
CA GLY A 45 -5.13 -0.19 -1.97
C GLY A 45 -4.44 -0.57 -0.66
N ALA A 46 -3.99 0.41 0.13
CA ALA A 46 -3.43 0.13 1.45
C ALA A 46 -4.44 -0.55 2.40
N ILE A 47 -5.70 -0.09 2.41
CA ILE A 47 -6.77 -0.72 3.19
C ILE A 47 -7.06 -2.13 2.69
N ALA A 48 -7.11 -2.33 1.36
CA ALA A 48 -7.35 -3.64 0.76
C ALA A 48 -6.23 -4.64 1.12
N ILE A 49 -4.96 -4.23 0.98
CA ILE A 49 -3.79 -5.07 1.30
C ILE A 49 -3.79 -5.42 2.78
N THR A 50 -3.88 -4.42 3.66
CA THR A 50 -3.87 -4.67 5.11
C THR A 50 -5.04 -5.55 5.55
N SER A 51 -6.23 -5.34 5.00
CA SER A 51 -7.40 -6.18 5.27
C SER A 51 -7.18 -7.62 4.78
N LEU A 52 -6.64 -7.81 3.58
CA LEU A 52 -6.34 -9.14 3.04
C LEU A 52 -5.36 -9.90 3.94
N PHE A 53 -4.31 -9.22 4.40
CA PHE A 53 -3.30 -9.82 5.28
C PHE A 53 -3.83 -10.10 6.69
N ASP A 54 -4.64 -9.20 7.24
CA ASP A 54 -5.24 -9.35 8.58
C ASP A 54 -6.31 -10.45 8.61
N TYR A 55 -7.16 -10.56 7.59
CA TYR A 55 -8.33 -11.44 7.62
C TYR A 55 -8.16 -12.75 6.85
N VAL A 56 -7.50 -12.73 5.68
CA VAL A 56 -7.45 -13.87 4.75
C VAL A 56 -6.15 -14.65 4.89
N ILE A 57 -5.01 -13.97 4.68
CA ILE A 57 -3.71 -14.63 4.57
C ILE A 57 -3.24 -15.17 5.92
N LYS A 58 -3.40 -14.40 7.02
CA LYS A 58 -2.97 -14.73 8.41
C LYS A 58 -1.48 -15.13 8.58
N PHE A 59 -0.74 -15.29 7.49
CA PHE A 59 0.71 -15.44 7.43
C PHE A 59 1.35 -14.09 7.70
N ASP A 60 2.23 -14.06 8.68
CA ASP A 60 3.01 -12.91 9.05
C ASP A 60 4.46 -13.38 9.19
N PHE A 61 5.29 -12.99 8.22
CA PHE A 61 6.71 -13.33 8.16
C PHE A 61 7.47 -12.80 9.38
N PHE A 62 7.05 -11.67 9.93
CA PHE A 62 7.69 -11.04 11.08
C PHE A 62 7.15 -11.56 12.40
N ARG A 63 6.10 -12.38 12.39
CA ARG A 63 5.59 -13.00 13.60
C ARG A 63 6.50 -14.15 14.00
N VAL A 64 7.42 -13.86 14.92
CA VAL A 64 8.23 -14.87 15.60
C VAL A 64 7.29 -15.91 16.19
N LYS A 65 7.39 -17.17 15.73
CA LYS A 65 6.74 -18.30 16.39
C LYS A 65 7.40 -18.45 17.75
N LYS A 66 6.66 -18.13 18.80
CA LYS A 66 7.05 -18.45 20.18
C LYS A 66 6.90 -19.94 20.42
#